data_AF-A0AAV0K8T2-F1
#
_entry.id   AF-A0AAV0K8T2-F1
#
_cell.length_a   1.000
_cell.length_b   1.000
_cell.length_c   1.000
_cell.angle_alpha   90.00
_cell.angle_beta   90.00
_cell.angle_gamma   90.00
#
_symmetry.space_group_name_H-M   'P 1'
#
loop_
_entity.id
_entity.type
_entity.pdbx_description
1 polymer ?
#
loop_
_entity_poly.entity_id
_entity_poly.type
_entity_poly.pdbx_seq_one_letter_code
_entity_poly.pdbx_strand_id
1 'polypeptide(L)'
;MGLVESIDGLQYTRMSLVPETDYSPFPNNWRPDHEKALLEFISLDDPQRLEDQRSLISEQGLISPQDYISMLVWNYKRNALPMDHQLSIASTVSNIEKEQTLLSGTEDQASTEHMEHV
;
A
#
# COMPACT_ATOMS: atom_id res chain seq x y z
N MET A 1 10.70 -48.97 11.47
CA MET A 1 9.67 -48.42 12.36
C MET A 1 9.94 -46.93 12.49
N GLY A 2 9.45 -46.14 11.54
CA GLY A 2 9.79 -44.71 11.41
C GLY A 2 8.70 -43.81 12.00
N LEU A 3 9.02 -42.53 12.19
CA LEU A 3 8.11 -41.48 12.71
C LEU A 3 6.77 -41.37 11.93
N VAL A 4 6.70 -41.93 10.73
CA VAL A 4 5.51 -42.01 9.87
C VAL A 4 4.41 -42.90 10.46
N GLU A 5 4.76 -43.92 11.24
CA GLU A 5 3.80 -44.88 11.81
C GLU A 5 3.28 -44.44 13.20
N SER A 6 3.81 -43.35 13.76
CA SER A 6 3.48 -42.88 15.12
C SER A 6 2.23 -42.00 15.24
N ILE A 7 1.60 -41.62 14.12
CA ILE A 7 0.40 -40.76 14.12
C ILE A 7 -0.83 -41.64 13.85
N ASP A 8 -1.64 -41.84 14.89
CA ASP A 8 -2.87 -42.61 14.79
C ASP A 8 -3.85 -41.96 13.79
N GLY A 9 -4.36 -42.75 12.84
CA GLY A 9 -5.24 -42.29 11.76
C GLY A 9 -4.57 -41.74 10.50
N LEU A 10 -3.24 -41.58 10.46
CA LEU A 10 -2.53 -41.11 9.26
C LEU A 10 -2.04 -42.29 8.41
N GLN A 11 -2.72 -42.58 7.29
CA GLN A 11 -2.37 -43.66 6.36
C GLN A 11 -1.90 -43.08 5.02
N TYR A 12 -0.64 -43.34 4.65
CA TYR A 12 -0.12 -42.99 3.34
C TYR A 12 -0.28 -44.18 2.38
N THR A 13 -1.01 -43.98 1.28
CA THR A 13 -1.24 -45.03 0.27
C THR A 13 0.05 -45.47 -0.45
N ARG A 14 1.06 -44.60 -0.51
CA ARG A 14 2.36 -44.87 -1.13
C ARG A 14 3.47 -44.19 -0.32
N MET A 15 4.62 -44.83 -0.19
CA MET A 15 5.79 -44.24 0.49
C MET A 15 6.26 -42.92 -0.14
N SER A 16 6.03 -42.73 -1.44
CA SER A 16 6.33 -41.48 -2.15
C SER A 16 5.44 -40.30 -1.78
N LEU A 17 4.35 -40.53 -1.03
CA LEU A 17 3.45 -39.49 -0.56
C LEU A 17 3.81 -39.01 0.85
N VAL A 18 4.77 -39.68 1.50
CA VAL A 18 5.35 -39.19 2.74
C VAL A 18 6.20 -37.98 2.38
N PRO A 19 5.86 -36.76 2.85
CA PRO A 19 6.72 -35.62 2.64
C PRO A 19 8.06 -35.88 3.31
N GLU A 20 9.16 -35.51 2.65
CA GLU A 20 10.47 -35.53 3.29
C GLU A 20 10.44 -34.56 4.47
N THR A 21 10.87 -35.04 5.64
CA THR A 21 10.94 -34.21 6.84
C THR A 21 12.08 -33.22 6.69
N ASP A 22 11.74 -31.94 6.55
CA ASP A 22 12.72 -30.86 6.60
C ASP A 22 13.16 -30.64 8.06
N TYR A 23 14.36 -31.12 8.38
CA TYR A 23 15.01 -30.88 9.67
C TYR A 23 15.90 -29.63 9.65
N SER A 24 15.71 -28.73 8.68
CA SER A 24 16.39 -27.44 8.69
C SER A 24 16.18 -26.77 10.04
N PRO A 25 17.27 -26.46 10.78
CA PRO A 25 17.13 -25.80 12.06
C PRO A 25 16.45 -24.46 11.85
N PHE A 26 15.63 -24.05 12.82
CA PHE A 26 15.06 -22.73 12.77
C PHE A 26 16.17 -21.67 12.68
N PRO A 27 15.94 -20.57 11.95
CA PRO A 27 16.87 -19.45 11.91
C PRO A 27 17.25 -18.98 13.31
N ASN A 28 18.45 -18.43 13.48
CA ASN A 28 18.84 -17.83 14.77
C ASN A 28 17.81 -16.78 15.19
N ASN A 29 17.37 -16.85 16.45
CA ASN A 29 16.32 -16.01 17.05
C ASN A 29 14.93 -16.20 16.44
N TRP A 30 14.68 -17.30 15.75
CA TRP A 30 13.32 -17.65 15.34
C TRP A 30 12.47 -17.91 16.57
N ARG A 31 11.33 -17.21 16.62
CA ARG A 31 10.34 -17.33 17.66
C ARG A 31 8.97 -17.48 16.99
N PRO A 32 8.13 -18.44 17.41
CA PRO A 32 6.76 -18.53 16.97
C PRO A 32 5.97 -17.25 17.28
N ASP A 33 5.02 -16.89 16.41
CA ASP A 33 4.26 -15.64 16.60
C ASP A 33 3.41 -15.64 17.88
N HIS A 34 2.89 -16.80 18.29
CA HIS A 34 2.16 -16.92 19.54
C HIS A 34 3.05 -16.64 20.76
N GLU A 35 4.33 -17.04 20.74
CA GLU A 35 5.27 -16.75 21.82
C GLU A 35 5.61 -15.25 21.87
N LYS A 36 5.73 -14.58 20.72
CA LYS A 36 5.90 -13.11 20.66
C LYS A 36 4.72 -12.40 21.32
N ALA A 37 3.49 -12.80 20.97
CA ALA A 37 2.28 -12.20 21.52
C ALA A 37 2.17 -12.40 23.05
N LEU A 38 2.54 -13.58 23.56
CA LEU A 38 2.55 -13.84 25.00
C LEU A 38 3.59 -12.98 25.74
N LEU A 39 4.78 -12.82 25.18
CA LEU A 39 5.81 -11.97 25.79
C LEU A 39 5.45 -10.49 25.76
N GLU A 40 4.81 -10.03 24.69
CA GLU A 40 4.24 -8.69 24.63
C GLU A 40 3.17 -8.52 25.70
N PHE A 41 2.25 -9.48 25.84
CA PHE A 41 1.20 -9.46 26.86
C PHE A 41 1.77 -9.40 28.28
N ILE A 42 2.82 -10.18 28.56
CA ILE A 42 3.53 -10.12 29.85
C ILE A 42 4.16 -8.74 30.06
N SER A 43 4.69 -8.13 29.00
CA SER A 43 5.28 -6.78 29.09
C SER A 43 4.27 -5.66 29.36
N LEU A 44 2.97 -5.93 29.23
CA LEU A 44 1.90 -4.98 29.57
C LEU A 44 1.74 -4.77 31.09
N ASP A 45 2.35 -5.63 31.92
CA ASP A 45 2.37 -5.44 33.38
C ASP A 45 3.19 -4.19 33.78
N ASP A 46 4.10 -3.74 32.91
CA ASP A 46 4.83 -2.49 33.09
C ASP A 46 3.94 -1.28 32.73
N PRO A 47 3.60 -0.41 33.71
CA PRO A 47 2.73 0.73 33.47
C PRO A 47 3.31 1.75 32.47
N GLN A 48 4.64 1.84 32.34
CA GLN A 48 5.27 2.75 31.39
C GLN A 48 5.03 2.28 29.95
N ARG A 49 5.19 0.97 29.69
CA ARG A 49 4.98 0.39 28.35
C ARG A 49 3.53 0.49 27.91
N LEU A 50 2.60 0.32 28.84
CA LEU A 50 1.17 0.45 28.57
C LEU A 50 0.80 1.89 28.17
N GLU A 51 1.35 2.89 28.85
CA GLU A 51 1.10 4.29 28.53
C GLU A 51 1.71 4.68 27.18
N ASP A 52 2.92 4.21 26.88
CA ASP A 52 3.55 4.41 25.57
C ASP A 52 2.70 3.80 24.44
N GLN A 53 2.18 2.58 24.62
CA GLN A 53 1.28 1.95 23.65
C GLN A 53 -0.04 2.70 23.50
N ARG A 54 -0.60 3.24 24.58
CA ARG A 54 -1.79 4.09 24.52
C ARG A 54 -1.53 5.37 23.75
N SER A 55 -0.38 6.00 23.97
CA SER A 55 0.04 7.18 23.21
C SER A 55 0.14 6.86 21.73
N LEU A 56 0.83 5.78 21.35
CA LEU A 56 0.96 5.34 19.96
C LEU A 56 -0.39 5.02 19.31
N ILE A 57 -1.26 4.30 20.01
CA ILE A 57 -2.62 4.02 19.52
C ILE A 57 -3.42 5.31 19.33
N SER A 58 -3.26 6.29 20.23
CA SER A 58 -3.95 7.58 20.11
C SER A 58 -3.42 8.44 18.96
N GLU A 59 -2.13 8.36 18.67
CA GLU A 59 -1.47 9.14 17.61
C GLU A 59 -1.63 8.52 16.22
N GLN A 60 -1.38 7.21 16.09
CA GLN A 60 -1.44 6.51 14.81
C GLN A 60 -2.84 5.95 14.50
N GLY A 61 -3.71 5.83 15.51
CA GLY A 61 -5.01 5.21 15.37
C GLY A 61 -4.93 3.68 15.20
N LEU A 62 -6.05 3.02 15.43
CA LEU A 62 -6.21 1.59 15.14
C LEU A 62 -6.79 1.43 13.73
N ILE A 63 -6.12 0.63 12.89
CA ILE A 63 -6.67 0.20 11.61
C ILE A 63 -7.07 -1.27 11.72
N SER A 64 -8.30 -1.59 11.30
CA SER A 64 -8.70 -3.00 11.24
C SER A 64 -7.94 -3.68 10.09
N PRO A 65 -7.66 -5.00 10.19
CA PRO A 65 -7.07 -5.73 9.07
C PRO A 65 -7.85 -5.58 7.76
N GLN A 66 -9.18 -5.49 7.86
CA GLN A 66 -10.07 -5.26 6.72
C GLN A 66 -9.85 -3.89 6.08
N ASP A 67 -9.74 -2.83 6.89
CA ASP A 67 -9.47 -1.46 6.40
C ASP A 67 -8.08 -1.37 5.78
N TYR A 68 -7.09 -2.05 6.36
CA TYR A 68 -5.74 -2.13 5.81
C TYR A 68 -5.72 -2.79 4.42
N ILE A 69 -6.38 -3.95 4.27
CA ILE A 69 -6.52 -4.62 2.97
C ILE A 69 -7.27 -3.73 1.98
N SER A 70 -8.34 -3.06 2.42
CA SER A 70 -9.12 -2.16 1.57
C SER A 70 -8.28 -0.99 1.07
N MET A 71 -7.45 -0.40 1.94
CA MET A 71 -6.50 0.65 1.58
C MET A 71 -5.47 0.16 0.57
N LEU A 72 -4.90 -1.04 0.74
CA LEU A 72 -3.96 -1.63 -0.21
C LEU A 72 -4.60 -1.85 -1.58
N VAL A 73 -5.78 -2.48 -1.63
CA VAL A 73 -6.51 -2.73 -2.87
C VAL A 73 -6.89 -1.41 -3.55
N TRP A 74 -7.32 -0.42 -2.77
CA TRP A 74 -7.66 0.90 -3.29
C TRP A 74 -6.44 1.63 -3.87
N ASN A 75 -5.31 1.62 -3.16
CA ASN A 75 -4.06 2.20 -3.64
C ASN A 75 -3.57 1.49 -4.90
N TYR A 76 -3.65 0.16 -4.95
CA TYR A 76 -3.34 -0.60 -6.14
C TYR A 76 -4.25 -0.19 -7.30
N LYS A 77 -5.57 -0.17 -7.11
CA LYS A 77 -6.53 0.25 -8.15
C LYS A 77 -6.27 1.67 -8.65
N ARG A 78 -5.97 2.61 -7.76
CA ARG A 78 -5.68 4.01 -8.09
C ARG A 78 -4.38 4.15 -8.89
N ASN A 79 -3.36 3.39 -8.52
CA ASN A 79 -2.03 3.46 -9.14
C ASN A 79 -1.88 2.50 -10.34
N ALA A 80 -2.83 1.57 -10.55
CA ALA A 80 -2.88 0.64 -11.67
C ALA A 80 -3.60 1.21 -12.90
N LEU A 81 -3.99 2.49 -12.90
CA LEU A 81 -4.38 3.15 -14.14
C LEU A 81 -3.20 3.07 -15.12
N PRO A 82 -3.42 2.59 -16.36
CA PRO A 82 -2.33 2.42 -17.30
C PRO A 82 -1.65 3.76 -17.55
N MET A 83 -0.32 3.73 -17.61
CA MET A 83 0.56 4.86 -17.96
C MET A 83 0.17 5.57 -19.28
N ASP A 84 -0.77 5.02 -20.05
CA ASP A 84 -1.27 5.54 -21.32
C ASP A 84 -2.06 6.86 -21.18
N HIS A 85 -2.65 7.15 -20.02
CA HIS A 85 -3.37 8.44 -19.82
C HIS A 85 -2.44 9.62 -19.46
N GLN A 86 -1.21 9.38 -18.98
CA GLN A 86 -0.27 10.47 -18.70
C GLN A 86 0.33 11.04 -20.00
N LEU A 87 0.52 10.21 -21.03
CA LEU A 87 0.86 10.70 -22.37
C LEU A 87 -0.30 11.47 -23.00
N SER A 88 -1.55 11.04 -22.77
CA SER A 88 -2.73 11.72 -23.31
C SER A 88 -2.88 13.13 -22.70
N ILE A 89 -2.78 13.31 -21.38
CA ILE A 89 -2.90 14.63 -20.74
C ILE A 89 -1.77 15.58 -21.17
N ALA A 90 -0.54 15.09 -21.33
CA ALA A 90 0.56 15.91 -21.85
C ALA A 90 0.34 16.36 -23.32
N SER A 91 -0.30 15.51 -24.14
CA SER A 91 -0.69 15.86 -25.50
C SER A 91 -1.87 16.83 -25.57
N THR A 92 -2.82 16.78 -24.62
CA THR A 92 -3.94 17.73 -24.57
C THR A 92 -3.50 19.11 -24.12
N VAL A 93 -2.62 19.20 -23.12
CA VAL A 93 -2.08 20.49 -22.63
C VAL A 93 -1.26 21.20 -23.72
N SER A 94 -0.45 20.46 -24.48
CA SER A 94 0.33 21.02 -25.60
C SER A 94 -0.50 21.43 -26.82
N ASN A 95 -1.68 20.84 -27.03
CA ASN A 95 -2.62 21.27 -28.09
C ASN A 95 -3.42 22.51 -27.69
N ILE A 96 -3.79 22.66 -26.43
CA ILE A 96 -4.50 23.84 -25.92
C ILE A 96 -3.63 25.11 -26.04
N GLU A 97 -2.32 25.01 -25.81
CA GLU A 97 -1.38 26.14 -25.99
C GLU A 97 -1.21 26.55 -27.47
N LYS A 98 -1.33 25.61 -28.41
CA LYS A 98 -1.23 25.90 -29.86
C LYS A 98 -2.50 26.52 -30.43
N GLU A 99 -3.69 26.15 -29.95
CA GLU A 99 -4.94 26.78 -30.40
C GLU A 99 -5.12 28.22 -29.86
N GLN A 100 -4.62 28.54 -28.66
CA GLN A 100 -4.71 29.89 -28.10
C GLN A 100 -3.84 30.92 -28.84
N THR A 101 -2.75 30.49 -29.48
CA THR A 101 -1.87 31.40 -30.27
C THR A 101 -2.40 31.68 -31.68
N LEU A 102 -3.25 30.80 -32.23
CA LEU A 102 -3.86 30.97 -33.56
C LEU A 102 -5.14 31.82 -33.55
N LEU A 103 -5.83 31.92 -32.41
CA LEU A 103 -7.08 32.67 -32.26
C LEU A 103 -6.89 34.13 -31.81
N SER A 104 -5.66 34.59 -31.55
CA SER A 104 -5.36 35.97 -31.12
C SER A 104 -4.93 36.89 -32.29
N GLY A 105 -5.15 36.45 -33.54
CA GLY A 105 -4.60 37.08 -34.73
C GLY A 105 -5.63 37.69 -35.68
N THR A 106 -6.70 38.31 -35.21
CA THR A 106 -7.54 39.23 -36.02
C THR A 106 -8.47 40.04 -35.10
N GLU A 107 -8.80 41.27 -35.50
CA GLU A 107 -9.60 42.31 -34.79
C GLU A 107 -8.74 43.26 -33.90
N ASP A 108 -8.61 44.57 -34.10
CA ASP A 108 -9.21 45.52 -35.04
C ASP A 108 -8.31 46.77 -35.18
N GLN A 109 -8.16 47.26 -36.42
CA GLN A 109 -7.80 48.64 -36.70
C GLN A 109 -9.10 49.45 -36.80
N ALA A 110 -9.30 50.45 -35.92
CA ALA A 110 -9.90 51.75 -36.26
C ALA A 110 -10.18 52.60 -35.01
N SER A 111 -9.55 53.78 -35.00
CA SER A 111 -10.13 55.07 -34.59
C SER A 111 -10.59 55.27 -33.15
N THR A 112 -10.00 56.26 -32.45
CA THR A 112 -10.66 57.57 -32.23
C THR A 112 -9.71 58.54 -31.53
N GLU A 113 -9.72 59.76 -32.06
CA GLU A 113 -8.98 60.98 -31.75
C GLU A 113 -9.26 61.58 -30.34
N HIS A 114 -8.29 62.38 -29.84
CA HIS A 114 -8.38 63.67 -29.11
C HIS A 114 -9.50 63.94 -28.05
N MET A 115 -9.34 64.69 -26.94
CA MET A 115 -8.31 65.55 -26.33
C MET A 115 -8.85 66.08 -24.97
N GLU A 116 -7.97 66.74 -24.18
CA GLU A 116 -8.19 67.62 -23.00
C GLU A 116 -8.33 66.95 -21.61
N HIS A 117 -7.76 67.45 -20.50
CA HIS A 117 -7.24 68.79 -20.16
C HIS A 117 -6.26 68.71 -18.96
N VAL A 118 -5.41 69.76 -18.82
CA VAL A 118 -4.53 70.23 -17.71
C VAL A 118 -3.04 70.22 -18.04
#